data_AF-A0A4U7KWK0-F1
#
_entry.id   AF-A0A4U7KWK0-F1
#
_cell.length_a   1.000
_cell.length_b   1.000
_cell.length_c   1.000
_cell.angle_alpha   90.00
_cell.angle_beta   90.00
_cell.angle_gamma   90.00
#
_symmetry.space_group_name_H-M   'P 1'
#
loop_
_entity.id
_entity.type
_entity.pdbx_description
1 polymer ?
#
loop_
_entity_poly.entity_id
_entity_poly.type
_entity_poly.pdbx_seq_one_letter_code
_entity_poly.pdbx_strand_id
1 'polypeptide(L)'
;MPHRQPHHHAAQLRSLLTSLLLLTPPQLTPTQISPDLHMRQRMLSLPPQPPHAYDLPETDSFSTSSLSAASDDDRTASQHDFVSWLSRPPVELAISTIDVEATAHGLFTRRLTALRVAEQGEMDPIDLCDYEVLCCDAWHDHRRLLVRFPTSEGGEDGLYMMVTVGEEGDMRLDNLFATERTVVHEKGLHRCTIACTPSMTSNAAMEEEQDEDQGAEYINDADDFWAGFSDDEDAEAKKNVETTGSFAVDTRSMHEQGTTDQETAIRDIIRGAYTLHRSIRSPSTDSVEDFIRLVKTSIATS
;
A
#
# COMPACT_ATOMS: atom_id res chain seq x y z
N MET A 1 -24.90 1.17 -25.66
CA MET A 1 -23.48 1.11 -25.21
C MET A 1 -23.48 1.32 -23.70
N PRO A 2 -22.74 0.52 -22.89
CA PRO A 2 -23.23 -0.76 -22.37
C PRO A 2 -23.64 -0.75 -20.87
N HIS A 3 -24.78 -1.36 -20.57
CA HIS A 3 -25.35 -1.62 -19.23
C HIS A 3 -24.62 -2.71 -18.39
N ARG A 4 -23.28 -2.77 -18.40
CA ARG A 4 -22.51 -3.85 -17.74
C ARG A 4 -22.06 -3.58 -16.30
N GLN A 5 -22.22 -2.36 -15.79
CA GLN A 5 -21.61 -1.91 -14.54
C GLN A 5 -22.06 -2.61 -13.23
N PRO A 6 -23.36 -2.91 -12.98
CA PRO A 6 -23.76 -3.44 -11.67
C PRO A 6 -23.26 -4.88 -11.43
N HIS A 7 -23.18 -5.69 -12.48
CA HIS A 7 -22.71 -7.08 -12.38
C HIS A 7 -21.18 -7.18 -12.22
N HIS A 8 -20.42 -6.22 -12.76
CA HIS A 8 -18.96 -6.22 -12.62
C HIS A 8 -18.54 -5.91 -11.18
N HIS A 9 -19.12 -4.88 -10.57
CA HIS A 9 -18.83 -4.52 -9.17
C HIS A 9 -19.19 -5.65 -8.20
N ALA A 10 -20.30 -6.34 -8.43
CA ALA A 10 -20.68 -7.51 -7.64
C ALA A 10 -19.64 -8.65 -7.75
N ALA A 11 -19.14 -8.94 -8.94
CA ALA A 11 -18.13 -9.98 -9.14
C ALA A 11 -16.79 -9.62 -8.49
N GLN A 12 -16.35 -8.36 -8.60
CA GLN A 12 -15.11 -7.88 -7.99
C GLN A 12 -15.19 -7.86 -6.47
N LEU A 13 -16.30 -7.38 -5.90
CA LEU A 13 -16.54 -7.46 -4.46
C LEU A 13 -16.54 -8.91 -3.97
N ARG A 14 -17.19 -9.83 -4.70
CA ARG A 14 -17.18 -11.25 -4.37
C ARG A 14 -15.77 -11.82 -4.39
N SER A 15 -14.92 -11.42 -5.33
CA SER A 15 -13.52 -11.84 -5.37
C SER A 15 -12.76 -11.43 -4.11
N LEU A 16 -12.89 -10.16 -3.69
CA LEU A 16 -12.29 -9.68 -2.44
C LEU A 16 -12.81 -10.44 -1.21
N LEU A 17 -14.13 -10.62 -1.11
CA LEU A 17 -14.74 -11.34 0.01
C LEU A 17 -14.35 -12.81 0.03
N THR A 18 -14.17 -13.45 -1.13
CA THR A 18 -13.70 -14.85 -1.21
C THR A 18 -12.28 -14.98 -0.68
N SER A 19 -11.41 -14.06 -1.10
CA SER A 19 -10.02 -13.94 -0.63
C SER A 19 -9.91 -13.77 0.89
N LEU A 20 -10.78 -12.96 1.48
CA LEU A 20 -10.80 -12.69 2.92
C LEU A 20 -11.50 -13.78 3.74
N LEU A 21 -12.65 -14.27 3.27
CA LEU A 21 -13.58 -15.07 4.10
C LEU A 21 -13.53 -16.58 3.82
N LEU A 22 -12.99 -17.04 2.68
CA LEU A 22 -13.05 -18.46 2.30
C LEU A 22 -11.70 -19.10 2.05
N LEU A 23 -10.68 -18.36 1.61
CA LEU A 23 -9.33 -18.93 1.41
C LEU A 23 -8.64 -19.17 2.75
N THR A 24 -8.03 -20.33 2.97
CA THR A 24 -7.35 -20.65 4.24
C THR A 24 -5.85 -20.89 4.01
N PRO A 25 -4.96 -20.02 4.55
CA PRO A 25 -5.24 -18.80 5.32
C PRO A 25 -5.84 -17.67 4.45
N PRO A 26 -6.42 -16.62 5.05
CA PRO A 26 -6.90 -15.46 4.30
C PRO A 26 -5.75 -14.85 3.48
N GLN A 27 -5.99 -14.59 2.21
CA GLN A 27 -4.96 -14.14 1.27
C GLN A 27 -5.53 -13.11 0.30
N LEU A 28 -4.78 -12.02 0.08
CA LEU A 28 -5.08 -11.03 -0.94
C LEU A 28 -3.96 -11.01 -1.97
N THR A 29 -4.32 -10.97 -3.25
CA THR A 29 -3.34 -10.78 -4.31
C THR A 29 -2.87 -9.32 -4.33
N PRO A 30 -1.67 -9.03 -4.85
CA PRO A 30 -1.20 -7.64 -4.98
C PRO A 30 -2.15 -6.74 -5.77
N THR A 31 -2.89 -7.30 -6.73
CA THR A 31 -3.90 -6.61 -7.54
C THR A 31 -5.18 -6.28 -6.77
N GLN A 32 -5.45 -6.97 -5.66
CA GLN A 32 -6.62 -6.75 -4.79
C GLN A 32 -6.37 -5.69 -3.71
N ILE A 33 -5.16 -5.12 -3.64
CA ILE A 33 -4.73 -4.15 -2.63
C ILE A 33 -4.61 -2.78 -3.31
N SER A 34 -5.14 -1.73 -2.66
CA SER A 34 -5.08 -0.37 -3.19
C SER A 34 -3.64 0.14 -3.26
N PRO A 35 -3.32 1.07 -4.18
CA PRO A 35 -2.01 1.73 -4.21
C PRO A 35 -1.66 2.42 -2.87
N ASP A 36 -2.64 3.00 -2.19
CA ASP A 36 -2.49 3.68 -0.90
C ASP A 36 -2.12 2.69 0.21
N LEU A 37 -2.77 1.53 0.25
CA LEU A 37 -2.46 0.46 1.19
C LEU A 37 -1.06 -0.11 0.94
N HIS A 38 -0.68 -0.33 -0.33
CA HIS A 38 0.68 -0.73 -0.73
C HIS A 38 1.73 0.30 -0.32
N MET A 39 1.45 1.59 -0.54
CA MET A 39 2.35 2.67 -0.14
C MET A 39 2.53 2.71 1.37
N ARG A 40 1.44 2.60 2.13
CA ARG A 40 1.49 2.53 3.59
C ARG A 40 2.32 1.35 4.09
N GLN A 41 2.12 0.17 3.52
CA GLN A 41 2.90 -1.02 3.88
C GLN A 41 4.40 -0.78 3.67
N ARG A 42 4.79 -0.18 2.54
CA ARG A 42 6.18 0.21 2.29
C ARG A 42 6.69 1.26 3.28
N MET A 43 5.92 2.31 3.55
CA MET A 43 6.31 3.38 4.49
C MET A 43 6.49 2.86 5.93
N LEU A 44 5.66 1.92 6.34
CA LEU A 44 5.74 1.28 7.65
C LEU A 44 6.70 0.09 7.69
N SER A 45 7.41 -0.19 6.58
CA SER A 45 8.29 -1.36 6.44
C SER A 45 7.60 -2.70 6.78
N LEU A 46 6.30 -2.78 6.50
CA LEU A 46 5.50 -3.99 6.62
C LEU A 46 5.82 -4.95 5.45
N PRO A 47 5.67 -6.27 5.65
CA PRO A 47 5.87 -7.23 4.57
C PRO A 47 4.88 -6.96 3.42
N PRO A 48 5.30 -7.19 2.15
CA PRO A 48 4.44 -6.98 0.98
C PRO A 48 3.34 -8.05 0.84
N GLN A 49 3.46 -9.14 1.60
CA GLN A 49 2.47 -10.21 1.66
C GLN A 49 1.74 -10.15 3.01
N PRO A 50 0.45 -10.53 3.04
CA PRO A 50 -0.29 -10.60 4.29
C PRO A 50 0.37 -11.60 5.25
N PRO A 51 0.49 -11.27 6.55
CA PRO A 51 0.98 -12.23 7.54
C PRO A 51 0.00 -13.40 7.66
N HIS A 52 0.50 -14.56 8.07
CA HIS A 52 -0.37 -15.70 8.33
C HIS A 52 -1.32 -15.41 9.49
N ALA A 53 -2.60 -15.77 9.36
CA ALA A 53 -3.58 -15.66 10.44
C ALA A 53 -4.34 -16.97 10.62
N TYR A 54 -4.40 -17.44 11.87
CA TYR A 54 -5.16 -18.63 12.25
C TYR A 54 -6.66 -18.33 12.33
N ASP A 55 -7.47 -19.32 11.96
CA ASP A 55 -8.92 -19.26 12.09
C ASP A 55 -9.40 -19.48 13.53
N LEU A 56 -10.59 -18.96 13.83
CA LEU A 56 -11.26 -19.23 15.10
C LEU A 56 -11.55 -20.73 15.22
N PRO A 57 -11.42 -21.30 16.44
CA PRO A 57 -11.71 -22.71 16.63
C PRO A 57 -13.21 -22.96 16.40
N GLU A 58 -13.55 -24.01 15.66
CA GLU A 58 -14.90 -24.52 15.63
C GLU A 58 -15.28 -25.01 17.02
N THR A 59 -16.21 -24.30 17.66
CA THR A 59 -16.61 -24.56 19.04
C THR A 59 -17.44 -25.84 19.22
N ASP A 60 -17.79 -26.55 18.15
CA ASP A 60 -18.58 -27.78 18.22
C ASP A 60 -18.03 -28.87 17.31
N SER A 61 -17.43 -29.87 17.95
CA SER A 61 -17.47 -31.29 17.57
C SER A 61 -17.32 -31.63 16.07
N PHE A 62 -16.11 -31.93 15.61
CA PHE A 62 -15.78 -33.24 15.03
C PHE A 62 -14.26 -33.36 14.83
N SER A 63 -13.66 -34.34 15.49
CA SER A 63 -12.27 -34.71 15.30
C SER A 63 -12.02 -35.17 13.87
N THR A 64 -11.18 -34.44 13.13
CA THR A 64 -10.14 -35.04 12.29
C THR A 64 -8.98 -34.07 12.07
N SER A 65 -7.78 -34.55 12.41
CA SER A 65 -6.48 -34.09 11.90
C SER A 65 -5.87 -32.83 12.53
N SER A 66 -5.31 -33.06 13.70
CA SER A 66 -4.15 -32.38 14.29
C SER A 66 -3.09 -31.88 13.28
N LEU A 67 -3.15 -30.61 12.86
CA LEU A 67 -2.04 -29.92 12.19
C LEU A 67 -2.05 -28.40 12.46
N SER A 68 -2.21 -27.97 13.71
CA SER A 68 -1.59 -26.76 14.32
C SER A 68 -2.34 -26.39 15.60
N ALA A 69 -1.93 -26.95 16.73
CA ALA A 69 -2.38 -26.47 18.03
C ALA A 69 -1.62 -25.17 18.37
N ALA A 70 -1.87 -24.10 17.62
CA ALA A 70 -1.47 -22.76 18.03
C ALA A 70 -2.16 -22.47 19.36
N SER A 71 -1.45 -21.85 20.31
CA SER A 71 -2.10 -21.41 21.55
C SER A 71 -3.17 -20.36 21.22
N ASP A 72 -4.14 -20.17 22.11
CA ASP A 72 -5.15 -19.11 21.94
C ASP A 72 -4.49 -17.73 21.81
N ASP A 73 -3.37 -17.53 22.51
CA ASP A 73 -2.56 -16.31 22.45
C ASP A 73 -1.89 -16.13 21.08
N ASP A 74 -1.24 -17.18 20.54
CA ASP A 74 -0.60 -17.14 19.22
C ASP A 74 -1.62 -16.87 18.10
N ARG A 75 -2.81 -17.45 18.23
CA ARG A 75 -3.91 -17.22 17.30
C ARG A 75 -4.37 -15.77 17.36
N THR A 76 -4.66 -15.26 18.55
CA THR A 76 -5.11 -13.88 18.73
C THR A 76 -4.07 -12.89 18.18
N ALA A 77 -2.80 -13.12 18.49
CA ALA A 77 -1.69 -12.31 17.96
C ALA A 77 -1.65 -12.35 16.42
N SER A 78 -1.72 -13.52 15.80
CA SER A 78 -1.70 -13.66 14.33
C SER A 78 -2.89 -12.94 13.65
N GLN A 79 -4.06 -12.97 14.28
CA GLN A 79 -5.27 -12.30 13.78
C GLN A 79 -5.13 -10.78 13.88
N HIS A 80 -4.58 -10.29 14.99
CA HIS A 80 -4.30 -8.87 15.21
C HIS A 80 -3.25 -8.36 14.24
N ASP A 81 -2.19 -9.13 13.97
CA ASP A 81 -1.14 -8.77 13.01
C ASP A 81 -1.72 -8.64 11.58
N PHE A 82 -2.54 -9.61 11.17
CA PHE A 82 -3.22 -9.56 9.86
C PHE A 82 -4.15 -8.37 9.72
N VAL A 83 -4.96 -8.09 10.74
CA VAL A 83 -5.83 -6.92 10.73
C VAL A 83 -5.03 -5.63 10.74
N SER A 84 -3.99 -5.51 11.56
CA SER A 84 -3.12 -4.33 11.60
C SER A 84 -2.42 -4.08 10.24
N TRP A 85 -2.09 -5.17 9.54
CA TRP A 85 -1.53 -5.10 8.19
C TRP A 85 -2.55 -4.54 7.16
N LEU A 86 -3.85 -4.76 7.34
CA LEU A 86 -4.92 -4.21 6.51
C LEU A 86 -5.43 -2.84 6.94
N SER A 87 -5.32 -2.52 8.22
CA SER A 87 -6.07 -1.43 8.83
C SER A 87 -5.24 -0.15 8.98
N ARG A 88 -5.87 0.99 8.75
CA ARG A 88 -5.41 2.33 9.16
C ARG A 88 -6.56 3.12 9.78
N PRO A 89 -6.30 4.15 10.62
CA PRO A 89 -7.38 5.02 11.08
C PRO A 89 -8.19 5.55 9.87
N PRO A 90 -9.52 5.35 9.85
CA PRO A 90 -10.35 5.81 8.74
C PRO A 90 -10.60 7.31 8.88
N VAL A 91 -9.58 8.10 8.52
CA VAL A 91 -9.60 9.57 8.57
C VAL A 91 -10.69 10.17 7.70
N GLU A 92 -11.13 9.46 6.66
CA GLU A 92 -12.28 9.78 5.82
C GLU A 92 -13.58 9.93 6.64
N LEU A 93 -13.67 9.14 7.72
CA LEU A 93 -14.77 9.16 8.66
C LEU A 93 -14.48 10.02 9.90
N ALA A 94 -13.36 10.77 9.90
CA ALA A 94 -12.85 11.52 11.05
C ALA A 94 -12.58 10.65 12.29
N ILE A 95 -12.20 9.39 12.07
CA ILE A 95 -11.80 8.46 13.12
C ILE A 95 -10.28 8.46 13.23
N SER A 96 -9.75 8.73 14.43
CA SER A 96 -8.31 8.87 14.68
C SER A 96 -7.62 7.59 15.15
N THR A 97 -8.36 6.56 15.55
CA THR A 97 -7.84 5.31 16.11
C THR A 97 -8.60 4.11 15.55
N ILE A 98 -7.94 2.95 15.49
CA ILE A 98 -8.59 1.69 15.09
C ILE A 98 -8.69 0.81 16.32
N ASP A 99 -9.86 0.22 16.52
CA ASP A 99 -10.00 -0.91 17.41
C ASP A 99 -9.61 -2.20 16.67
N VAL A 100 -8.33 -2.59 16.80
CA VAL A 100 -7.78 -3.78 16.14
C VAL A 100 -8.45 -5.06 16.67
N GLU A 101 -8.78 -5.09 17.96
CA GLU A 101 -9.42 -6.24 18.61
C GLU A 101 -10.84 -6.43 18.07
N ALA A 102 -11.67 -5.38 18.07
CA ALA A 102 -13.01 -5.44 17.51
C ALA A 102 -12.99 -5.76 16.00
N THR A 103 -12.03 -5.21 15.26
CA THR A 103 -11.88 -5.48 13.82
C THR A 103 -11.50 -6.94 13.55
N ALA A 104 -10.55 -7.50 14.31
CA ALA A 104 -10.17 -8.91 14.22
C ALA A 104 -11.33 -9.81 14.62
N HIS A 105 -11.97 -9.54 15.75
CA HIS A 105 -13.13 -10.30 16.19
C HIS A 105 -14.25 -10.31 15.12
N GLY A 106 -14.58 -9.15 14.56
CA GLY A 106 -15.59 -9.03 13.49
C GLY A 106 -15.20 -9.81 12.23
N LEU A 107 -13.97 -9.66 11.75
CA LEU A 107 -13.50 -10.34 10.54
C LEU A 107 -13.50 -11.87 10.71
N PHE A 108 -12.87 -12.38 11.77
CA PHE A 108 -12.72 -13.81 11.95
C PHE A 108 -14.03 -14.51 12.37
N THR A 109 -14.93 -13.81 13.08
CA THR A 109 -16.30 -14.31 13.31
C THR A 109 -17.06 -14.43 11.99
N ARG A 110 -16.94 -13.43 11.10
CA ARG A 110 -17.59 -13.51 9.78
C ARG A 110 -16.99 -14.61 8.92
N ARG A 111 -15.67 -14.78 8.97
CA ARG A 111 -14.95 -15.84 8.28
C ARG A 111 -15.39 -17.23 8.75
N LEU A 112 -15.46 -17.46 10.06
CA LEU A 112 -16.01 -18.70 10.63
C LEU A 112 -17.44 -18.96 10.15
N THR A 113 -18.28 -17.92 10.10
CA THR A 113 -19.66 -18.03 9.60
C THR A 113 -19.69 -18.42 8.12
N ALA A 114 -18.89 -17.77 7.27
CA ALA A 114 -18.83 -18.05 5.84
C ALA A 114 -18.30 -19.47 5.56
N LEU A 115 -17.28 -19.92 6.29
CA LEU A 115 -16.75 -21.28 6.20
C LEU A 115 -17.81 -22.32 6.59
N ARG A 116 -18.53 -22.13 7.70
CA ARG A 116 -19.64 -23.03 8.12
C ARG A 116 -20.76 -23.11 7.08
N VAL A 117 -21.13 -21.98 6.47
CA VAL A 117 -22.15 -21.97 5.41
C VAL A 117 -21.64 -22.71 4.17
N ALA A 118 -20.37 -22.52 3.81
CA ALA A 118 -19.74 -23.21 2.67
C ALA A 118 -19.70 -24.73 2.89
N GLU A 119 -19.43 -25.19 4.12
CA GLU A 119 -19.41 -26.61 4.49
C GLU A 119 -20.78 -27.27 4.42
N GLN A 120 -21.83 -26.56 4.83
CA GLN A 120 -23.21 -27.06 4.74
C GLN A 120 -23.66 -27.20 3.28
N GLY A 121 -23.19 -26.32 2.39
CA GLY A 121 -23.45 -26.40 0.94
C GLY A 121 -24.89 -26.07 0.52
N GLU A 122 -25.76 -25.68 1.45
CA GLU A 122 -27.17 -25.36 1.20
C GLU A 122 -27.38 -23.91 0.77
N MET A 123 -26.51 -23.00 1.20
CA MET A 123 -26.61 -21.57 0.98
C MET A 123 -25.31 -21.00 0.40
N ASP A 124 -25.41 -19.83 -0.26
CA ASP A 124 -24.23 -19.10 -0.70
C ASP A 124 -23.47 -18.55 0.52
N PRO A 125 -22.20 -18.93 0.75
CA PRO A 125 -21.42 -18.42 1.89
C PRO A 125 -21.12 -16.92 1.81
N ILE A 126 -21.27 -16.31 0.62
CA ILE A 126 -21.12 -14.87 0.41
C ILE A 126 -22.34 -14.35 -0.35
N ASP A 127 -23.48 -14.26 0.33
CA ASP A 127 -24.64 -13.53 -0.21
C ASP A 127 -24.34 -12.03 -0.25
N LEU A 128 -24.15 -11.49 -1.45
CA LEU A 128 -23.86 -10.06 -1.65
C LEU A 128 -25.04 -9.16 -1.29
N CYS A 129 -26.26 -9.69 -1.17
CA CYS A 129 -27.44 -8.91 -0.78
C CYS A 129 -27.36 -8.44 0.68
N ASP A 130 -26.59 -9.16 1.51
CA ASP A 130 -26.37 -8.86 2.92
C ASP A 130 -25.35 -7.74 3.15
N TYR A 131 -24.62 -7.34 2.11
CA TYR A 131 -23.61 -6.29 2.17
C TYR A 131 -24.18 -4.96 1.67
N GLU A 132 -23.95 -3.90 2.46
CA GLU A 132 -24.33 -2.55 2.05
C GLU A 132 -23.12 -1.84 1.44
N VAL A 133 -23.22 -1.45 0.17
CA VAL A 133 -22.21 -0.59 -0.49
C VAL A 133 -22.67 0.86 -0.40
N LEU A 134 -21.87 1.69 0.25
CA LEU A 134 -22.14 3.08 0.55
C LEU A 134 -21.11 4.00 -0.12
N CYS A 135 -21.54 5.21 -0.47
CA CYS A 135 -20.70 6.27 -1.03
C CYS A 135 -21.22 7.65 -0.63
N CYS A 136 -20.47 8.70 -0.98
CA CYS A 136 -20.93 10.08 -0.93
C CYS A 136 -20.23 10.89 -2.02
N ASP A 137 -20.76 12.09 -2.30
CA ASP A 137 -20.28 12.92 -3.40
C ASP A 137 -18.80 13.28 -3.27
N ALA A 138 -18.34 13.56 -2.05
CA ALA A 138 -16.92 13.86 -1.79
C ALA A 138 -15.97 12.68 -2.08
N TRP A 139 -16.49 11.46 -2.16
CA TRP A 139 -15.71 10.25 -2.41
C TRP A 139 -15.77 9.79 -3.87
N HIS A 140 -16.70 10.34 -4.68
CA HIS A 140 -16.84 9.96 -6.07
C HIS A 140 -15.59 10.31 -6.90
N ASP A 141 -15.00 11.48 -6.65
CA ASP A 141 -13.76 11.91 -7.34
C ASP A 141 -12.57 10.97 -7.06
N HIS A 142 -12.58 10.34 -5.88
CA HIS A 142 -11.54 9.40 -5.44
C HIS A 142 -11.94 7.94 -5.68
N ARG A 143 -13.08 7.70 -6.35
CA ARG A 143 -13.65 6.37 -6.64
C ARG A 143 -13.69 5.45 -5.43
N ARG A 144 -14.00 6.01 -4.26
CA ARG A 144 -13.97 5.29 -2.99
C ARG A 144 -15.38 4.87 -2.59
N LEU A 145 -15.50 3.65 -2.09
CA LEU A 145 -16.72 3.07 -1.57
C LEU A 145 -16.48 2.50 -0.17
N LEU A 146 -17.50 2.54 0.66
CA LEU A 146 -17.54 1.82 1.94
C LEU A 146 -18.43 0.60 1.79
N VAL A 147 -17.89 -0.58 2.06
CA VAL A 147 -18.65 -1.82 2.13
C VAL A 147 -18.87 -2.14 3.61
N ARG A 148 -20.12 -2.22 4.02
CA ARG A 148 -20.50 -2.67 5.35
C ARG A 148 -20.80 -4.16 5.31
N PHE A 149 -20.20 -4.88 6.25
CA PHE A 149 -20.49 -6.29 6.45
C PHE A 149 -21.84 -6.47 7.15
N PRO A 150 -22.53 -7.58 6.88
CA PRO A 150 -23.71 -7.93 7.64
C PRO A 150 -23.39 -8.06 9.11
N THR A 151 -24.25 -7.47 9.93
CA THR A 151 -24.13 -7.43 11.38
C THR A 151 -25.02 -8.51 11.99
N SER A 152 -24.52 -9.21 12.99
CA SER A 152 -25.34 -10.08 13.83
C SER A 152 -26.38 -9.22 14.58
N GLU A 153 -27.61 -9.71 14.72
CA GLU A 153 -28.68 -8.95 15.35
C GLU A 153 -28.27 -8.46 16.75
N GLY A 154 -28.24 -7.14 16.95
CA GLY A 154 -28.02 -6.51 18.26
C GLY A 154 -26.66 -5.85 18.51
N GLY A 155 -25.71 -5.90 17.58
CA GLY A 155 -24.43 -5.19 17.70
C GLY A 155 -24.52 -3.70 17.28
N GLU A 156 -23.96 -2.80 18.10
CA GLU A 156 -23.79 -1.38 17.74
C GLU A 156 -22.59 -1.16 16.79
N ASP A 157 -21.60 -2.04 16.89
CA ASP A 157 -20.40 -2.04 16.05
C ASP A 157 -20.62 -2.84 14.76
N GLY A 158 -20.20 -2.24 13.65
CA GLY A 158 -20.15 -2.89 12.34
C GLY A 158 -18.72 -3.09 11.87
N LEU A 159 -18.47 -4.17 11.12
CA LEU A 159 -17.24 -4.32 10.34
C LEU A 159 -17.43 -3.62 8.99
N TYR A 160 -16.43 -2.83 8.60
CA TYR A 160 -16.43 -2.04 7.38
C TYR A 160 -15.14 -2.25 6.60
N MET A 161 -15.27 -2.19 5.28
CA MET A 161 -14.18 -2.28 4.33
C MET A 161 -14.27 -1.10 3.37
N MET A 162 -13.23 -0.25 3.34
CA MET A 162 -13.11 0.75 2.27
C MET A 162 -12.43 0.11 1.06
N VAL A 163 -13.00 0.38 -0.11
CA VAL A 163 -12.46 -0.06 -1.40
C VAL A 163 -12.32 1.12 -2.34
N THR A 164 -11.32 1.06 -3.21
CA THR A 164 -11.17 1.96 -4.36
C THR A 164 -11.54 1.21 -5.63
N VAL A 165 -12.22 1.89 -6.57
CA VAL A 165 -12.60 1.34 -7.86
C VAL A 165 -11.65 1.90 -8.93
N GLY A 166 -10.89 1.04 -9.60
CA GLY A 166 -10.04 1.44 -10.72
C GLY A 166 -10.83 1.72 -12.01
N GLU A 167 -10.13 2.13 -13.06
CA GLU A 167 -10.73 2.54 -14.35
C GLU A 167 -11.49 1.40 -15.04
N GLU A 168 -10.99 0.17 -14.89
CA GLU A 168 -11.61 -1.02 -15.44
C GLU A 168 -12.74 -1.55 -14.54
N GLY A 169 -13.09 -0.83 -13.47
CA GLY A 169 -14.08 -1.23 -12.48
C GLY A 169 -13.57 -2.30 -11.51
N ASP A 170 -12.25 -2.49 -11.43
CA ASP A 170 -11.60 -3.39 -10.48
C ASP A 170 -11.65 -2.81 -9.07
N MET A 171 -12.14 -3.61 -8.12
CA MET A 171 -12.20 -3.19 -6.71
C MET A 171 -10.95 -3.62 -5.99
N ARG A 172 -10.32 -2.68 -5.29
CA ARG A 172 -9.13 -2.92 -4.46
C ARG A 172 -9.39 -2.52 -3.03
N LEU A 173 -9.00 -3.37 -2.09
CA LEU A 173 -9.09 -3.12 -0.66
C LEU A 173 -8.14 -2.00 -0.26
N ASP A 174 -8.67 -0.98 0.40
CA ASP A 174 -7.90 0.14 0.94
C ASP A 174 -7.75 0.08 2.46
N ASN A 175 -8.83 -0.30 3.15
CA ASN A 175 -8.85 -0.32 4.61
C ASN A 175 -9.91 -1.30 5.12
N LEU A 176 -9.67 -1.88 6.29
CA LEU A 176 -10.63 -2.70 7.05
C LEU A 176 -10.68 -2.16 8.48
N PHE A 177 -11.87 -2.00 9.06
CA PHE A 177 -12.01 -1.50 10.42
C PHE A 177 -13.40 -1.80 10.99
N ALA A 178 -13.48 -1.97 12.31
CA ALA A 178 -14.72 -1.94 13.06
C ALA A 178 -14.97 -0.52 13.61
N THR A 179 -16.23 -0.10 13.61
CA THR A 179 -16.67 1.15 14.26
C THR A 179 -18.17 1.11 14.54
N GLU A 180 -18.63 1.98 15.43
CA GLU A 180 -20.06 2.18 15.70
C GLU A 180 -20.80 2.63 14.44
N ARG A 181 -22.01 2.09 14.25
CA ARG A 181 -22.84 2.41 13.09
C ARG A 181 -23.16 3.90 12.98
N THR A 182 -23.37 4.57 14.12
CA THR A 182 -23.70 6.00 14.23
C THR A 182 -22.66 6.90 13.56
N VAL A 183 -21.37 6.64 13.80
CA VAL A 183 -20.24 7.40 13.24
C VAL A 183 -20.26 7.40 11.71
N VAL A 184 -20.70 6.30 11.10
CA VAL A 184 -20.80 6.16 9.64
C VAL A 184 -22.00 6.95 9.09
N HIS A 185 -23.15 6.97 9.77
CA HIS A 185 -24.34 7.71 9.31
C HIS A 185 -24.15 9.23 9.35
N GLU A 186 -23.31 9.74 10.25
CA GLU A 186 -23.04 11.18 10.39
C GLU A 186 -22.30 11.79 9.18
N LYS A 187 -21.75 10.97 8.27
CA LYS A 187 -20.99 11.45 7.10
C LYS A 187 -21.82 11.65 5.83
N GLY A 188 -23.15 11.56 5.91
CA GLY A 188 -24.02 11.74 4.74
C GLY A 188 -23.82 10.66 3.67
N LEU A 189 -23.36 9.47 4.09
CA LEU A 189 -23.21 8.33 3.21
C LEU A 189 -24.59 7.83 2.76
N HIS A 190 -24.70 7.49 1.47
CA HIS A 190 -25.88 6.91 0.87
C HIS A 190 -25.54 5.58 0.20
N ARG A 191 -26.55 4.74 -0.04
CA ARG A 191 -26.37 3.49 -0.77
C ARG A 191 -25.92 3.79 -2.20
N CYS A 192 -24.80 3.20 -2.61
CA CYS A 192 -24.27 3.39 -3.95
C CYS A 192 -25.29 2.89 -4.99
N THR A 193 -25.60 3.75 -5.95
CA THR A 193 -26.53 3.46 -7.05
C THR A 193 -25.84 3.65 -8.39
N ILE A 194 -26.51 3.23 -9.47
CA ILE A 194 -26.03 3.45 -10.84
C ILE A 194 -25.83 4.94 -11.14
N ALA A 195 -26.54 5.84 -10.47
CA ALA A 195 -26.37 7.28 -10.65
C ALA A 195 -25.04 7.81 -10.06
N CYS A 196 -24.40 7.07 -9.15
CA CYS A 196 -23.11 7.42 -8.57
C CYS A 196 -21.94 7.12 -9.53
N THR A 197 -22.15 6.21 -10.51
CA THR A 197 -21.10 5.72 -11.41
C THR A 197 -20.61 6.74 -12.45
N PRO A 198 -21.48 7.55 -13.09
CA PRO A 198 -21.05 8.63 -13.99
C PRO A 198 -20.11 9.62 -13.29
N SER A 199 -20.40 9.98 -12.04
CA SER A 199 -19.58 10.89 -11.22
C SER A 199 -18.20 10.32 -10.87
N MET A 200 -18.06 8.99 -10.85
CA MET A 200 -16.75 8.33 -10.68
C MET A 200 -15.93 8.29 -11.98
N THR A 201 -16.57 8.47 -13.13
CA THR A 201 -15.92 8.44 -14.46
C THR A 201 -15.77 9.81 -15.12
N SER A 202 -16.53 10.83 -14.69
CA SER A 202 -16.70 12.08 -15.44
C SER A 202 -15.54 13.06 -15.36
N ASN A 203 -14.61 12.93 -14.41
CA ASN A 203 -13.49 13.86 -14.28
C ASN A 203 -12.27 13.49 -15.14
N ALA A 204 -12.23 12.29 -15.73
CA ALA A 204 -11.16 11.92 -16.65
C ALA A 204 -11.25 12.65 -18.02
N ALA A 205 -12.45 13.14 -18.39
CA ALA A 205 -12.66 13.75 -19.70
C ALA A 205 -12.37 15.27 -19.75
N MET A 206 -11.90 15.90 -18.66
CA MET A 206 -11.51 17.31 -18.64
C MET A 206 -10.00 17.55 -18.49
N GLU A 207 -9.19 16.49 -18.38
CA GLU A 207 -7.72 16.59 -18.32
C GLU A 207 -7.01 16.04 -19.59
N GLU A 208 -7.73 15.53 -20.59
CA GLU A 208 -7.15 14.94 -21.82
C GLU A 208 -7.07 15.88 -23.05
N GLU A 209 -7.18 17.21 -22.90
CA GLU A 209 -6.95 18.15 -24.02
C GLU A 209 -5.76 19.10 -23.84
N GLN A 210 -4.93 18.94 -22.80
CA GLN A 210 -3.65 19.65 -22.64
C GLN A 210 -2.62 18.78 -21.94
N ASP A 211 -2.08 17.77 -22.62
CA ASP A 211 -0.69 17.28 -22.44
C ASP A 211 -0.39 16.16 -23.45
N GLU A 212 -0.56 16.46 -24.73
CA GLU A 212 0.24 15.82 -25.79
C GLU A 212 1.48 16.69 -26.03
N ASP A 213 2.52 16.56 -25.21
CA ASP A 213 3.90 16.63 -25.71
C ASP A 213 4.92 16.15 -24.66
N GLN A 214 5.88 15.35 -25.14
CA GLN A 214 7.13 14.94 -24.46
C GLN A 214 7.04 13.76 -23.49
N GLY A 215 6.88 12.58 -24.08
CA GLY A 215 7.47 11.36 -23.54
C GLY A 215 8.94 11.60 -23.18
N ALA A 216 9.29 11.32 -21.93
CA ALA A 216 10.66 11.40 -21.42
C ALA A 216 11.51 10.23 -21.94
N GLU A 217 11.79 10.23 -23.24
CA GLU A 217 12.85 9.43 -23.86
C GLU A 217 14.22 10.11 -23.67
N TYR A 218 14.69 10.35 -22.45
CA TYR A 218 16.05 10.88 -22.23
C TYR A 218 16.66 10.43 -20.91
N ILE A 219 16.84 9.12 -20.72
CA ILE A 219 17.94 8.62 -19.85
C ILE A 219 18.48 7.30 -20.45
N ASN A 220 19.13 7.39 -21.61
CA ASN A 220 19.98 6.30 -22.11
C ASN A 220 21.50 6.60 -22.00
N ASP A 221 21.88 7.79 -21.55
CA ASP A 221 23.30 8.18 -21.42
C ASP A 221 23.62 8.65 -19.99
N ALA A 222 23.27 7.85 -18.98
CA ALA A 222 23.64 8.12 -17.58
C ALA A 222 25.15 8.03 -17.33
N ASP A 223 25.92 7.46 -18.27
CA ASP A 223 27.38 7.38 -18.22
C ASP A 223 28.05 8.71 -18.64
N ASP A 224 27.42 9.51 -19.52
CA ASP A 224 27.97 10.81 -19.96
C ASP A 224 27.88 11.89 -18.86
N PHE A 225 26.95 11.74 -17.90
CA PHE A 225 26.82 12.67 -16.77
C PHE A 225 27.98 12.53 -15.76
N TRP A 226 28.59 11.35 -15.64
CA TRP A 226 29.66 11.08 -14.66
C TRP A 226 31.06 10.96 -15.27
N ALA A 227 31.18 10.80 -16.59
CA ALA A 227 32.47 10.77 -17.29
C ALA A 227 33.28 12.08 -17.17
N GLY A 228 32.64 13.19 -16.80
CA GLY A 228 33.30 14.49 -16.57
C GLY A 228 33.99 14.66 -15.20
N PHE A 229 33.93 13.65 -14.31
CA PHE A 229 34.55 13.71 -12.97
C PHE A 229 35.77 12.79 -12.81
N SER A 230 36.25 12.17 -13.89
CA SER A 230 37.41 11.29 -13.86
C SER A 230 38.41 11.60 -14.97
N ASP A 231 39.00 12.79 -14.94
CA ASP A 231 40.40 13.03 -15.34
C ASP A 231 40.84 14.41 -14.82
N ASP A 232 42.13 14.59 -14.60
CA ASP A 232 42.83 15.81 -14.12
C ASP A 232 42.98 15.99 -12.59
N GLU A 233 43.52 15.00 -11.88
CA GLU A 233 44.52 15.26 -10.82
C GLU A 233 45.58 14.15 -10.77
N ASP A 234 46.37 14.01 -11.83
CA ASP A 234 47.64 13.28 -11.76
C ASP A 234 48.74 13.90 -12.65
N ALA A 235 48.77 15.23 -12.65
CA ALA A 235 49.83 16.02 -13.28
C ALA A 235 50.38 17.06 -12.30
N GLU A 236 51.12 16.61 -11.28
CA GLU A 236 52.39 17.23 -10.82
C GLU A 236 52.87 16.66 -9.48
N ALA A 237 53.64 15.56 -9.51
CA ALA A 237 54.62 15.26 -8.46
C ALA A 237 55.74 14.32 -8.95
N LYS A 238 56.56 14.78 -9.91
CA LYS A 238 57.90 14.21 -10.12
C LYS A 238 58.90 14.90 -9.19
N LYS A 239 59.36 14.21 -8.13
CA LYS A 239 60.79 13.96 -7.87
C LYS A 239 61.06 13.24 -6.54
N ASN A 240 61.65 12.04 -6.70
CA ASN A 240 62.77 11.44 -5.97
C ASN A 240 62.72 11.33 -4.44
N VAL A 241 62.81 10.10 -3.92
CA VAL A 241 64.03 9.55 -3.29
C VAL A 241 63.90 8.02 -3.15
N GLU A 242 65.05 7.37 -3.28
CA GLU A 242 65.40 5.98 -3.49
C GLU A 242 65.38 5.10 -2.21
N THR A 243 65.24 3.79 -2.46
CA THR A 243 65.83 2.61 -1.76
C THR A 243 65.09 1.79 -0.68
N THR A 244 64.93 0.51 -1.06
CA THR A 244 65.00 -0.77 -0.31
C THR A 244 63.82 -1.31 0.50
N GLY A 245 63.34 -2.49 0.07
CA GLY A 245 63.01 -3.60 0.98
C GLY A 245 61.72 -4.38 0.74
N SER A 246 61.76 -5.33 -0.21
CA SER A 246 61.13 -6.67 -0.18
C SER A 246 59.86 -6.91 0.67
N PHE A 247 58.75 -7.30 0.05
CA PHE A 247 58.24 -8.69 0.05
C PHE A 247 57.05 -8.81 -0.92
N ALA A 248 57.08 -9.89 -1.71
CA ALA A 248 56.07 -10.25 -2.69
C ALA A 248 54.79 -10.77 -2.02
N VAL A 249 53.63 -10.30 -2.49
CA VAL A 249 52.40 -11.11 -2.58
C VAL A 249 51.79 -10.88 -3.96
N ASP A 250 51.47 -12.01 -4.56
CA ASP A 250 51.14 -12.25 -5.94
C ASP A 250 49.87 -11.51 -6.40
N THR A 251 49.97 -10.89 -7.56
CA THR A 251 48.88 -10.26 -8.30
C THR A 251 48.02 -11.31 -8.98
N ARG A 252 46.73 -11.37 -8.65
CA ARG A 252 45.70 -11.83 -9.59
C ARG A 252 44.40 -11.04 -9.37
N SER A 253 44.17 -10.10 -10.28
CA SER A 253 42.90 -9.81 -10.96
C SER A 253 41.62 -9.99 -10.14
N MET A 254 40.98 -8.88 -9.76
CA MET A 254 39.65 -8.50 -10.28
C MET A 254 39.45 -6.99 -10.06
N HIS A 255 39.34 -6.28 -11.18
CA HIS A 255 38.60 -5.02 -11.26
C HIS A 255 37.13 -5.32 -10.91
N GLU A 256 36.42 -4.31 -10.40
CA GLU A 256 34.99 -4.30 -10.01
C GLU A 256 34.68 -4.85 -8.61
N GLN A 257 34.39 -3.95 -7.67
CA GLN A 257 33.09 -3.88 -6.99
C GLN A 257 33.09 -2.88 -5.83
N GLY A 258 32.00 -2.11 -5.76
CA GLY A 258 31.49 -1.53 -4.54
C GLY A 258 31.73 -0.03 -4.37
N THR A 259 30.87 0.78 -5.00
CA THR A 259 30.48 2.03 -4.33
C THR A 259 29.83 1.60 -3.02
N THR A 260 30.38 2.05 -1.90
CA THR A 260 29.94 1.61 -0.57
C THR A 260 28.47 2.00 -0.38
N ASP A 261 27.68 1.18 0.33
CA ASP A 261 26.27 1.48 0.65
C ASP A 261 26.10 2.89 1.27
N GLN A 262 27.15 3.38 1.92
CA GLN A 262 27.25 4.73 2.47
C GLN A 262 27.21 5.82 1.37
N GLU A 263 27.91 5.63 0.26
CA GLU A 263 27.85 6.59 -0.86
C GLU A 263 26.47 6.62 -1.51
N THR A 264 25.83 5.46 -1.65
CA THR A 264 24.46 5.36 -2.17
C THR A 264 23.47 6.08 -1.24
N ALA A 265 23.59 5.86 0.06
CA ALA A 265 22.78 6.55 1.07
C ALA A 265 23.00 8.07 1.03
N ILE A 266 24.24 8.53 0.91
CA ILE A 266 24.56 9.96 0.81
C ILE A 266 23.94 10.56 -0.46
N ARG A 267 23.99 9.84 -1.60
CA ARG A 267 23.36 10.28 -2.86
C ARG A 267 21.85 10.40 -2.73
N ASP A 268 21.19 9.45 -2.07
CA ASP A 268 19.74 9.48 -1.88
C ASP A 268 19.30 10.60 -0.93
N ILE A 269 20.09 10.90 0.10
CA ILE A 269 19.85 12.03 1.01
C ILE A 269 19.97 13.36 0.24
N ILE A 270 21.02 13.54 -0.57
CA ILE A 270 21.22 14.76 -1.36
C ILE A 270 20.10 14.92 -2.39
N ARG A 271 19.70 13.83 -3.05
CA ARG A 271 18.59 13.81 -4.01
C ARG A 271 17.27 14.20 -3.33
N GLY A 272 16.97 13.61 -2.17
CA GLY A 272 15.76 13.93 -1.40
C GLY A 272 15.72 15.39 -0.94
N ALA A 273 16.85 15.91 -0.44
CA ALA A 273 16.97 17.29 0.01
C ALA A 273 16.80 18.30 -1.15
N TYR A 274 17.35 18.00 -2.32
CA TYR A 274 17.19 18.87 -3.50
C TYR A 274 15.74 18.88 -4.02
N THR A 275 15.08 17.72 -4.07
CA THR A 275 13.67 17.61 -4.46
C THR A 275 12.77 18.41 -3.53
N LEU A 276 13.03 18.34 -2.22
CA LEU A 276 12.30 19.15 -1.23
C LEU A 276 12.58 20.65 -1.42
N HIS A 277 13.84 21.04 -1.60
CA HIS A 277 14.21 22.44 -1.84
C HIS A 277 13.52 23.03 -3.09
N ARG A 278 13.42 22.24 -4.16
CA ARG A 278 12.72 22.62 -5.39
C ARG A 278 11.20 22.63 -5.22
N SER A 279 10.61 21.75 -4.41
CA SER A 279 9.16 21.72 -4.17
C SER A 279 8.67 22.92 -3.34
N ILE A 280 9.52 23.45 -2.47
CA ILE A 280 9.17 24.56 -1.55
C ILE A 280 9.40 25.93 -2.22
N ARG A 281 10.22 26.02 -3.27
CA ARG A 281 10.52 27.27 -3.98
C ARG A 281 9.96 27.26 -5.40
N SER A 282 9.33 28.36 -5.81
CA SER A 282 8.82 28.56 -7.18
C SER A 282 9.97 28.40 -8.20
N PRO A 283 9.71 27.87 -9.42
CA PRO A 283 10.75 27.49 -10.37
C PRO A 283 11.36 28.74 -11.03
N SER A 284 12.26 29.42 -10.31
CA SER A 284 13.20 30.36 -10.90
C SER A 284 14.48 29.61 -11.27
N THR A 285 15.15 30.08 -12.32
CA THR A 285 16.35 29.49 -12.94
C THR A 285 17.56 29.33 -12.01
N ASP A 286 17.54 29.91 -10.81
CA ASP A 286 18.67 29.94 -9.86
C ASP A 286 18.56 28.88 -8.73
N SER A 287 17.67 27.88 -8.88
CA SER A 287 17.38 26.93 -7.79
C SER A 287 18.54 25.99 -7.41
N VAL A 288 19.48 25.78 -8.34
CA VAL A 288 20.62 24.87 -8.16
C VAL A 288 21.75 25.57 -7.40
N GLU A 289 22.17 26.77 -7.83
CA GLU A 289 23.22 27.53 -7.14
C GLU A 289 22.81 27.89 -5.69
N ASP A 290 21.53 28.16 -5.46
CA ASP A 290 20.99 28.44 -4.14
C ASP A 290 21.05 27.21 -3.22
N PHE A 291 20.75 26.02 -3.74
CA PHE A 291 20.88 24.78 -2.99
C PHE A 291 22.34 24.47 -2.66
N ILE A 292 23.25 24.64 -3.63
CA ILE A 292 24.69 24.43 -3.41
C ILE A 292 25.23 25.42 -2.37
N ARG A 293 24.79 26.69 -2.41
CA ARG A 293 25.17 27.71 -1.43
C ARG A 293 24.66 27.38 -0.03
N LEU A 294 23.44 26.85 0.09
CA LEU A 294 22.86 26.41 1.37
C LEU A 294 23.64 25.24 1.99
N VAL A 295 24.00 24.24 1.18
CA VAL A 295 24.79 23.09 1.64
C VAL A 295 26.19 23.53 2.08
N LYS A 296 26.87 24.36 1.28
CA LYS A 296 28.21 24.87 1.61
C LYS A 296 28.23 25.74 2.87
N THR A 297 27.23 26.60 3.06
CA THR A 297 27.13 27.44 4.27
C THR A 297 26.85 26.61 5.52
N SER A 298 26.04 25.56 5.42
CA SER A 298 25.73 24.65 6.54
C SER A 298 26.94 23.83 6.98
N ILE A 299 27.79 23.40 6.03
CA ILE A 299 29.04 22.67 6.31
C ILE A 299 30.12 23.60 6.89
N ALA A 300 30.16 24.87 6.48
CA ALA A 300 31.14 25.83 6.99
C ALA A 300 30.86 26.33 8.42
N THR A 301 29.64 26.11 8.93
CA THR A 301 29.22 26.48 10.29
C THR A 301 29.34 25.34 11.32
N SER A 302 29.85 24.16 10.92
CA SER A 302 30.16 23.04 11.83
C SER A 302 31.64 22.94 12.15
#